data_AF-A0A382LHU4-F1
#
_entry.id   AF-A0A382LHU4-F1
#
_cell.length_a   1.000
_cell.length_b   1.000
_cell.length_c   1.000
_cell.angle_alpha   90.00
_cell.angle_beta   90.00
_cell.angle_gamma   90.00
#
_symmetry.space_group_name_H-M   'P 1'
#
loop_
_entity.id
_entity.type
_entity.pdbx_description
1 polymer ?
#
loop_
_entity_poly.entity_id
_entity_poly.type
_entity_poly.pdbx_seq_one_letter_code
_entity_poly.pdbx_strand_id
1 'polypeptide(L)'
;NKWCVGLDYLWAQGPMFDFGMLENLYEMLGKPVPWNFWQIRDSRTLFAMMPKDPRKAIQSDAHNALADSYYQAKCVQQTYKHFKITR
;
A
#
# COMPACT_ATOMS: atom_id res chain seq x y z
N ASN A 1 -5.36 -15.04 6.10
CA ASN A 1 -5.48 -14.41 4.76
C ASN A 1 -4.35 -14.93 3.89
N LYS A 2 -4.60 -15.80 2.90
CA LYS A 2 -3.54 -16.51 2.17
C LYS A 2 -2.60 -15.59 1.38
N TRP A 3 -3.10 -14.40 1.04
CA TRP A 3 -2.40 -13.40 0.23
C TRP A 3 -1.34 -12.61 0.99
N CYS A 4 -1.31 -12.69 2.33
CA CYS A 4 -0.34 -11.99 3.17
C CYS A 4 0.87 -12.87 3.56
N VAL A 5 0.86 -14.15 3.18
CA VAL A 5 1.90 -15.11 3.59
C VAL A 5 3.15 -14.91 2.71
N GLY A 6 4.31 -14.73 3.35
CA GLY A 6 5.61 -14.60 2.67
C GLY A 6 5.85 -13.25 1.99
N LEU A 7 5.02 -12.23 2.28
CA LEU A 7 5.26 -10.86 1.80
C LEU A 7 6.31 -10.16 2.67
N ASP A 8 7.28 -9.50 2.04
CA ASP A 8 8.22 -8.64 2.76
C ASP A 8 7.55 -7.34 3.23
N TYR A 9 6.73 -6.73 2.37
CA TYR A 9 6.09 -5.44 2.60
C TYR A 9 4.63 -5.40 2.14
N LEU A 10 3.84 -4.63 2.88
CA LEU A 10 2.44 -4.31 2.61
C LEU A 10 2.32 -2.80 2.39
N TRP A 11 1.88 -2.41 1.20
CA TRP A 11 1.78 -1.00 0.81
C TRP A 11 0.34 -0.51 0.92
N ALA A 12 0.14 0.63 1.59
CA ALA A 12 -1.14 1.33 1.65
C ALA A 12 -0.95 2.85 1.54
N GLN A 13 -2.02 3.54 1.17
CA GLN A 13 -2.00 4.97 0.88
C GLN A 13 -2.51 5.72 2.12
N GLY A 14 -1.63 5.98 3.08
CA GLY A 14 -2.06 6.34 4.43
C GLY A 14 -2.39 5.11 5.26
N PRO A 15 -1.40 4.25 5.55
CA PRO A 15 -1.60 2.95 6.19
C PRO A 15 -2.34 3.02 7.53
N MET A 16 -2.21 4.13 8.27
CA MET A 16 -2.89 4.30 9.56
C MET A 16 -4.41 4.15 9.46
N PHE A 17 -5.03 4.62 8.37
CA PHE A 17 -6.48 4.51 8.19
C PHE A 17 -6.88 3.10 7.76
N ASP A 18 -6.31 2.61 6.66
CA ASP A 18 -6.67 1.30 6.08
C ASP A 18 -6.35 0.16 7.05
N PHE A 19 -5.13 0.11 7.58
CA PHE A 19 -4.71 -0.94 8.50
C PHE A 19 -5.33 -0.80 9.87
N GLY A 20 -5.61 0.42 10.35
CA GLY A 20 -6.34 0.62 11.60
C GLY A 20 -7.76 0.06 11.55
N MET A 21 -8.49 0.31 10.45
CA MET A 21 -9.81 -0.28 10.24
C MET A 21 -9.75 -1.81 10.12
N LEU A 22 -8.74 -2.34 9.41
CA LEU A 22 -8.57 -3.78 9.28
C LEU A 22 -8.19 -4.43 10.61
N GLU A 23 -7.29 -3.85 11.39
CA GLU A 23 -6.90 -4.32 12.72
C GLU A 23 -8.12 -4.41 13.64
N ASN A 24 -8.95 -3.37 13.68
CA ASN A 24 -10.21 -3.39 14.42
C ASN A 24 -11.16 -4.48 13.92
N LEU A 25 -11.26 -4.69 12.60
CA LEU A 25 -12.05 -5.79 12.03
C LEU A 25 -11.53 -7.17 12.47
N TYR A 26 -10.21 -7.39 12.46
CA TYR A 26 -9.60 -8.64 12.92
C TYR A 26 -9.83 -8.87 14.41
N GLU A 27 -9.73 -7.81 15.22
CA GLU A 27 -10.04 -7.83 16.65
C GLU A 27 -11.51 -8.21 16.90
N MET A 28 -12.46 -7.58 16.20
CA MET A 28 -13.90 -7.92 16.29
C MET A 28 -14.19 -9.38 15.89
N LEU A 29 -13.40 -9.94 14.96
CA LEU A 29 -13.51 -11.33 14.52
C LEU A 29 -12.77 -12.31 15.44
N GLY A 30 -12.08 -11.84 16.48
CA GLY A 30 -11.26 -12.67 17.38
C GLY A 30 -10.11 -13.37 16.66
N LYS A 31 -9.59 -12.77 15.56
CA LYS A 31 -8.54 -13.36 14.73
C LYS A 31 -7.29 -12.48 14.77
N PRO A 32 -6.09 -13.06 14.85
CA PRO A 32 -4.86 -12.28 14.73
C PRO A 32 -4.74 -11.70 13.32
N VAL A 33 -4.16 -10.50 13.22
CA VAL A 33 -3.79 -9.93 11.92
C VAL A 33 -2.69 -10.77 11.27
N PRO A 34 -2.72 -10.93 9.93
CA PRO A 34 -1.76 -11.76 9.22
C PRO A 34 -0.49 -10.99 8.82
N TRP A 35 -0.16 -9.89 9.49
CA TRP A 35 1.02 -9.07 9.24
C TRP A 35 1.66 -8.58 10.53
N ASN A 36 2.93 -8.24 10.45
CA ASN A 36 3.66 -7.56 11.51
C ASN A 36 3.66 -6.04 11.28
N PHE A 37 3.71 -5.26 12.35
CA PHE A 37 3.67 -3.79 12.26
C PHE A 37 4.81 -3.20 11.40
N TRP A 38 5.97 -3.86 11.32
CA TRP A 38 7.11 -3.40 10.52
C TRP A 38 6.99 -3.70 9.02
N GLN A 39 6.05 -4.56 8.59
CA GLN A 39 5.82 -4.88 7.17
C GLN A 39 5.01 -3.78 6.48
N ILE A 40 4.29 -2.96 7.24
CA ILE A 40 3.44 -1.90 6.70
C ILE A 40 4.31 -0.75 6.18
N ARG A 41 3.97 -0.26 4.99
CA ARG A 41 4.65 0.84 4.29
C ARG A 41 3.65 1.84 3.75
N ASP A 42 3.98 3.12 3.88
CA ASP A 42 3.19 4.21 3.31
C ASP A 42 3.67 4.53 1.89
N SER A 43 2.79 4.37 0.91
CA SER A 43 3.13 4.75 -0.47
C SER A 43 3.22 6.26 -0.66
N ARG A 44 2.56 7.09 0.18
CA ARG A 44 2.63 8.55 0.07
C ARG A 44 4.04 9.07 0.34
N THR A 45 4.73 8.54 1.35
CA THR A 45 6.12 8.90 1.64
C THR A 45 7.06 8.45 0.53
N LEU A 46 6.83 7.26 -0.04
CA LEU A 46 7.58 6.80 -1.22
C LEU A 46 7.41 7.76 -2.41
N PHE A 47 6.17 8.17 -2.69
CA PHE A 47 5.86 9.06 -3.81
C PHE A 47 6.35 10.49 -3.61
N ALA A 48 6.44 10.95 -2.36
CA ALA A 48 6.97 12.28 -2.04
C ALA A 48 8.47 12.43 -2.40
N MET A 49 9.20 11.32 -2.52
CA MET A 49 10.60 11.35 -2.97
C MET A 49 10.72 11.59 -4.49
N MET A 50 9.66 11.31 -5.27
CA MET A 50 9.70 11.45 -6.72
C MET A 50 9.71 12.93 -7.14
N PRO A 51 10.45 13.30 -8.22
CA PRO A 51 10.44 14.68 -8.75
C PRO A 51 9.05 15.16 -9.20
N LYS A 52 8.19 14.22 -9.61
CA LYS A 52 6.79 14.45 -9.95
C LYS A 52 5.96 13.35 -9.34
N ASP A 53 4.83 13.71 -8.74
CA ASP A 53 3.92 12.77 -8.12
C ASP A 53 3.37 11.78 -9.18
N PRO A 54 3.70 10.47 -9.09
CA PRO A 54 3.29 9.48 -10.07
C PRO A 54 1.76 9.30 -10.09
N ARG A 55 1.06 9.64 -9.00
CA ARG A 55 -0.39 9.56 -8.90
C ARG A 55 -1.10 10.57 -9.79
N LYS A 56 -0.51 11.76 -9.98
CA LYS A 56 -1.11 12.82 -10.82
C LYS A 56 -1.09 12.48 -12.31
N ALA A 57 -0.28 11.51 -12.71
CA ALA A 57 -0.28 10.99 -14.08
C ALA A 57 -1.43 10.01 -14.33
N ILE A 58 -2.08 9.53 -13.26
CA ILE A 58 -3.14 8.52 -13.32
C ILE A 58 -4.45 9.20 -12.92
N GLN A 59 -5.27 9.48 -13.93
CA GLN A 59 -6.67 9.85 -13.72
C GLN A 59 -7.45 8.55 -13.54
N SER A 60 -7.74 8.18 -12.29
CA SER A 60 -8.70 7.11 -11.98
C SER A 60 -9.93 7.72 -11.33
N ASP A 61 -11.11 7.22 -11.72
CA ASP A 61 -12.35 7.50 -11.00
C ASP A 61 -12.19 7.06 -9.55
N ALA A 62 -12.19 8.04 -8.63
CA ALA A 62 -11.80 7.93 -7.22
C ALA A 62 -12.78 7.12 -6.34
N HIS A 63 -13.51 6.16 -6.92
CA HIS A 63 -14.61 5.47 -6.27
C HIS A 63 -14.53 3.94 -6.38
N ASN A 64 -13.37 3.38 -6.76
CA ASN A 64 -13.17 1.93 -6.81
C ASN A 64 -11.84 1.51 -6.15
N ALA A 65 -11.95 0.87 -4.99
CA ALA A 65 -10.82 0.37 -4.21
C ALA A 65 -9.92 -0.62 -4.98
N LEU A 66 -10.47 -1.39 -5.92
CA LEU A 66 -9.68 -2.28 -6.78
C LEU A 66 -8.84 -1.48 -7.78
N ALA A 67 -9.44 -0.45 -8.40
CA ALA A 67 -8.71 0.41 -9.33
C ALA A 67 -7.62 1.20 -8.58
N ASP A 68 -7.94 1.73 -7.40
CA ASP A 68 -7.01 2.50 -6.58
C ASP A 68 -5.81 1.64 -6.15
N SER A 69 -6.03 0.42 -5.67
CA SER A 69 -4.95 -0.50 -5.29
C SER A 69 -4.09 -0.93 -6.49
N TYR A 70 -4.69 -1.15 -7.66
CA TYR A 70 -3.96 -1.45 -8.90
C TYR A 70 -3.03 -0.31 -9.31
N TYR A 71 -3.53 0.93 -9.34
CA TYR A 71 -2.74 2.09 -9.72
C TYR A 71 -1.69 2.46 -8.67
N GLN A 72 -2.01 2.26 -7.39
CA GLN A 72 -1.03 2.42 -6.31
C GLN A 72 0.15 1.46 -6.49
N ALA A 73 -0.12 0.17 -6.79
CA ALA A 73 0.93 -0.80 -7.05
C ALA A 73 1.79 -0.40 -8.28
N LYS A 74 1.18 0.14 -9.33
CA LYS A 74 1.91 0.67 -10.49
C LYS A 74 2.80 1.86 -10.14
N CYS A 75 2.31 2.81 -9.33
CA CYS A 75 3.12 3.93 -8.85
C CYS A 75 4.31 3.45 -8.02
N VAL A 76 4.12 2.46 -7.14
CA VAL A 76 5.23 1.87 -6.34
C VAL A 76 6.29 1.28 -7.27
N GLN A 77 5.89 0.48 -8.26
CA GLN A 77 6.81 -0.10 -9.26
C GLN A 77 7.58 0.98 -10.03
N GLN A 78 6.91 2.05 -10.45
CA GLN A 78 7.55 3.16 -11.15
C GLN A 78 8.59 3.87 -10.28
N THR A 79 8.25 4.14 -9.02
CA THR A 79 9.18 4.79 -8.08
C THR A 79 10.40 3.92 -7.80
N TYR A 80 10.20 2.61 -7.59
CA TYR A 80 11.29 1.66 -7.43
C TYR A 80 12.22 1.64 -8.64
N LYS A 81 11.65 1.62 -9.85
CA LYS A 81 12.42 1.70 -11.10
C LYS A 81 13.18 3.02 -11.23
N HIS A 82 12.57 4.15 -10.85
CA HIS A 82 13.20 5.46 -10.90
C HIS A 82 14.45 5.54 -10.00
N PHE A 83 14.35 5.04 -8.78
CA PHE A 83 15.46 5.01 -7.81
C PHE A 83 16.40 3.81 -7.96
N LYS A 84 16.15 2.91 -8.93
CA LYS A 84 16.91 1.67 -9.15
C LYS A 84 16.95 0.77 -7.89
N ILE A 85 15.84 0.72 -7.16
CA ILE A 85 15.68 -0.12 -5.96
C ILE A 85 15.41 -1.56 -6.42
N THR A 86 16.18 -2.50 -5.90
CA THR A 86 16.13 -3.94 -6.27
C THR A 86 15.62 -4.85 -5.16
N ARG A 87 15.30 -4.29 -3.99
CA ARG A 87 14.84 -5.00 -2.80
C ARG A 87 13.39 -4.71 -2.50
#